data_AF-A0A7G7WZ40-F1
#
_entry.id   AF-A0A7G7WZ40-F1
#
_cell.length_a   1.000
_cell.length_b   1.000
_cell.length_c   1.000
_cell.angle_alpha   90.00
_cell.angle_beta   90.00
_cell.angle_gamma   90.00
#
_symmetry.space_group_name_H-M   'P 1'
#
loop_
_entity.id
_entity.type
_entity.pdbx_description
1 polymer ?
#
loop_
_entity_poly.entity_id
_entity_poly.type
_entity_poly.pdbx_seq_one_letter_code
_entity_poly.pdbx_strand_id
1 'polypeptide(L)'
;MNALTLLSLLLAASVALDLVHCRTLTPSEIDLLQRILDDSRRELKPEEGNMVSQSDSPVPAVDNPLNDEILGFLRPENDFGCHDREQESCEEWKSKGYCEKFPSEMNKWCHKTCGCRLKQAPSPKVCLLSKFGCCWDDKNATGPNYGEGCPACMNKKTEVLCERMKGYCEARSSVDFMKENCAASCGFCDIEIK
;
A
#
# COMPACT_ATOMS: atom_id res chain seq x y z
N MET A 1 19.50 -24.78 -28.64
CA MET A 1 19.21 -23.43 -28.11
C MET A 1 17.98 -22.91 -28.83
N ASN A 2 16.91 -22.61 -28.08
CA ASN A 2 15.69 -22.08 -28.66
C ASN A 2 15.79 -20.55 -28.79
N ALA A 3 15.01 -19.94 -29.69
CA ALA A 3 15.06 -18.50 -29.95
C ALA A 3 14.85 -17.66 -28.69
N LEU A 4 14.03 -18.14 -27.74
CA LEU A 4 13.84 -17.48 -26.44
C LEU A 4 15.14 -17.41 -25.61
N THR A 5 15.89 -18.50 -25.48
CA THR A 5 17.15 -18.50 -24.72
C THR A 5 18.20 -17.56 -25.30
N LEU A 6 18.24 -17.41 -26.63
CA LEU A 6 19.12 -16.47 -27.31
C LEU A 6 18.72 -15.01 -27.06
N LEU A 7 17.41 -14.72 -27.05
CA LEU A 7 16.89 -13.39 -26.75
C LEU A 7 17.14 -12.98 -25.30
N SER A 8 16.96 -13.91 -24.35
CA SER A 8 17.24 -13.66 -22.92
C SER A 8 18.72 -13.34 -22.66
N LEU A 9 19.62 -14.08 -23.33
CA LEU A 9 21.06 -13.84 -23.23
C LEU A 9 21.49 -12.50 -23.85
N LEU A 10 20.87 -12.10 -24.97
CA LEU A 10 21.13 -10.81 -25.61
C LEU A 10 20.66 -9.63 -24.74
N LEU A 11 19.47 -9.73 -24.13
CA LEU A 11 18.95 -8.70 -23.21
C LEU A 11 19.80 -8.59 -21.92
N ALA A 12 20.25 -9.72 -21.38
CA ALA A 12 21.12 -9.70 -20.19
C ALA A 12 22.49 -9.06 -20.50
N ALA A 13 23.04 -9.30 -21.69
CA ALA A 13 24.30 -8.71 -22.13
C ALA A 13 24.17 -7.19 -22.35
N SER A 14 23.08 -6.70 -22.94
CA SER A 14 22.89 -5.25 -23.15
C SER A 14 22.79 -4.48 -21.82
N VAL A 15 22.04 -5.01 -20.85
CA VAL A 15 21.89 -4.37 -19.52
C VAL A 15 23.22 -4.33 -18.75
N ALA A 16 24.10 -5.33 -18.93
CA ALA A 16 25.41 -5.35 -18.28
C ALA A 16 26.40 -4.33 -18.87
N LEU A 17 26.30 -4.03 -20.17
CA LEU A 17 27.14 -3.01 -20.81
C LEU A 17 26.71 -1.58 -20.46
N ASP A 18 25.42 -1.33 -20.22
CA ASP A 18 24.89 0.00 -19.86
C ASP A 18 25.27 0.46 -18.44
N LEU A 19 25.60 -0.46 -17.52
CA LEU A 19 26.05 -0.12 -16.16
C LEU A 19 27.49 0.42 -16.10
N VAL A 20 28.32 0.14 -17.11
CA VAL A 20 29.74 0.56 -17.11
C VAL A 20 29.95 1.86 -17.89
N HIS A 21 29.06 2.20 -18.81
CA HIS A 21 29.09 3.47 -19.52
C HIS A 21 27.69 4.08 -19.51
N CYS A 22 27.44 5.03 -18.59
CA CYS A 22 26.29 5.93 -18.67
C CYS A 22 26.41 6.81 -19.93
N ARG A 23 26.17 6.23 -21.10
CA ARG A 23 26.04 6.96 -22.35
C ARG A 23 24.62 7.51 -22.41
N THR A 24 24.51 8.82 -22.58
CA THR A 24 23.23 9.44 -22.88
C THR A 24 22.75 8.93 -24.24
N LEU A 25 21.60 8.24 -24.25
CA LEU A 25 20.95 7.80 -25.47
C LEU A 25 20.64 9.02 -26.37
N THR A 26 20.87 8.88 -27.66
CA THR A 26 20.47 9.88 -28.64
C THR A 26 18.95 9.84 -28.84
N PRO A 27 18.31 10.96 -29.25
CA PRO A 27 16.86 10.97 -29.52
C PRO A 27 16.40 9.91 -30.52
N SER A 28 17.24 9.53 -31.49
CA SER A 28 16.94 8.46 -32.45
C SER A 28 16.95 7.06 -31.83
N GLU A 29 17.81 6.81 -30.84
CA GLU A 29 17.84 5.52 -30.13
C GLU A 29 16.64 5.39 -29.20
N ILE A 30 16.19 6.50 -28.60
CA ILE A 30 14.97 6.54 -27.79
C ILE A 30 13.74 6.22 -28.66
N ASP A 31 13.62 6.81 -29.85
CA ASP A 31 12.49 6.51 -30.76
C ASP A 31 12.47 5.04 -31.20
N LEU A 32 13.65 4.44 -31.44
CA LEU A 32 13.76 3.02 -31.77
C LEU A 32 13.31 2.12 -30.62
N LEU A 33 13.75 2.42 -29.39
CA LEU A 33 13.35 1.67 -28.19
C LEU A 33 11.84 1.78 -27.94
N GLN A 34 11.26 2.96 -28.17
CA GLN A 34 9.82 3.18 -28.02
C GLN A 34 9.02 2.29 -28.99
N ARG A 35 9.46 2.19 -30.25
CA ARG A 35 8.81 1.32 -31.25
C ARG A 35 8.87 -0.16 -30.88
N ILE A 36 10.01 -0.62 -30.35
CA ILE A 36 10.17 -2.02 -29.90
C ILE A 36 9.23 -2.33 -28.73
N LEU A 37 9.07 -1.39 -27.79
CA LEU A 37 8.14 -1.53 -26.67
C LEU A 37 6.67 -1.55 -27.13
N ASP A 38 6.30 -0.70 -28.10
CA ASP A 38 4.95 -0.66 -28.65
C ASP A 38 4.59 -1.91 -29.45
N ASP A 39 5.56 -2.52 -30.14
CA ASP A 39 5.33 -3.78 -30.87
C ASP A 39 5.13 -4.96 -29.91
N SER A 40 5.96 -5.03 -28.85
CA SER A 40 5.83 -6.05 -27.79
C SER A 40 4.49 -5.98 -27.05
N ARG A 41 3.90 -4.77 -26.93
CA ARG A 41 2.59 -4.57 -26.29
C ARG A 41 1.42 -5.09 -27.16
N ARG A 42 1.56 -5.17 -28.49
CA ARG A 42 0.48 -5.65 -29.37
C ARG A 42 0.33 -7.17 -29.33
N GLU A 43 1.41 -7.90 -29.11
CA GLU A 43 1.41 -9.37 -28.97
C GLU A 43 0.75 -9.85 -27.67
N LEU A 44 0.51 -8.96 -26.69
CA LEU A 44 -0.07 -9.30 -25.39
C LEU A 44 -1.58 -9.06 -25.28
N LYS A 45 -2.31 -8.79 -26.38
CA LYS A 45 -3.78 -8.78 -26.31
C LYS A 45 -4.27 -10.21 -26.07
N PRO A 46 -4.89 -10.52 -24.92
CA PRO A 46 -5.56 -11.80 -24.75
C PRO A 46 -6.76 -11.85 -25.70
N GLU A 47 -6.97 -13.00 -26.33
CA GLU A 47 -8.15 -13.23 -27.17
C GLU A 47 -9.40 -12.94 -26.33
N GLU A 48 -10.14 -11.90 -26.72
CA GLU A 48 -11.45 -11.60 -26.17
C GLU A 48 -12.41 -12.72 -26.58
N GLY A 49 -12.53 -13.70 -25.70
CA GLY A 49 -13.57 -14.72 -25.74
C GLY A 49 -14.95 -14.07 -25.62
N ASN A 50 -15.62 -14.00 -26.77
CA ASN A 50 -17.04 -13.80 -27.00
C ASN A 50 -17.95 -14.25 -25.83
N MET A 51 -18.38 -13.31 -24.98
CA MET A 51 -19.45 -13.54 -24.00
C MET A 51 -20.76 -13.00 -24.57
N VAL A 52 -21.64 -13.96 -24.89
CA VAL A 52 -22.99 -13.78 -25.41
C VAL A 52 -23.84 -12.93 -24.47
N SER A 53 -24.44 -11.89 -25.03
CA SER A 53 -25.55 -11.13 -24.44
C SER A 53 -26.83 -11.98 -24.41
N GLN A 54 -27.46 -12.14 -23.26
CA GLN A 54 -28.87 -12.53 -23.16
C GLN A 54 -29.54 -11.98 -21.88
N SER A 55 -30.45 -11.04 -22.13
CA SER A 55 -31.78 -10.83 -21.54
C SER A 55 -32.00 -11.01 -20.03
N ASP A 56 -32.39 -9.90 -19.41
CA ASP A 56 -33.54 -9.73 -18.52
C ASP A 56 -34.19 -11.00 -17.95
N SER A 57 -33.96 -11.22 -16.66
CA SER A 57 -34.93 -11.88 -15.77
C SER A 57 -34.84 -11.24 -14.39
N PRO A 58 -35.98 -11.07 -13.67
CA PRO A 58 -36.00 -10.43 -12.36
C PRO A 58 -35.23 -11.28 -11.35
N VAL A 59 -34.21 -10.70 -10.72
CA VAL A 59 -33.56 -11.32 -9.56
C VAL A 59 -34.57 -11.30 -8.41
N PRO A 60 -34.98 -12.45 -7.85
CA PRO A 60 -35.79 -12.46 -6.64
C PRO A 60 -34.98 -11.82 -5.52
N ALA A 61 -35.61 -10.88 -4.81
CA ALA A 61 -35.07 -10.31 -3.58
C ALA A 61 -34.75 -11.46 -2.62
N VAL A 62 -33.45 -11.70 -2.43
CA VAL A 62 -32.99 -12.57 -1.36
C VAL A 62 -32.95 -11.69 -0.12
N ASP A 63 -34.05 -11.71 0.62
CA ASP A 63 -34.15 -11.18 1.97
C ASP A 63 -33.20 -11.99 2.86
N ASN A 64 -31.93 -11.58 2.92
CA ASN A 64 -30.96 -12.08 3.88
C ASN A 64 -30.75 -11.00 4.96
N PRO A 65 -31.52 -11.02 6.06
CA PRO A 65 -31.43 -10.02 7.13
C PRO A 65 -30.16 -10.16 8.00
N LEU A 66 -29.15 -10.92 7.57
CA LEU A 66 -27.93 -11.18 8.35
C LEU A 66 -26.67 -10.50 7.79
N ASN A 67 -26.81 -9.52 6.89
CA ASN A 67 -25.69 -8.77 6.33
C ASN A 67 -25.68 -7.27 6.69
N ASP A 68 -26.78 -6.74 7.25
CA ASP A 68 -26.88 -5.32 7.62
C ASP A 68 -26.40 -5.00 9.04
N GLU A 69 -26.26 -5.99 9.93
CA GLU A 69 -25.67 -5.79 11.26
C GLU A 69 -24.13 -5.86 11.26
N ILE A 70 -23.51 -6.57 10.31
CA ILE A 70 -22.05 -6.71 10.26
C ILE A 70 -21.38 -5.48 9.61
N LEU A 71 -22.08 -4.79 8.69
CA LEU A 71 -21.60 -3.52 8.11
C LEU A 71 -21.84 -2.29 9.02
N GLY A 72 -22.66 -2.43 10.07
CA GLY A 72 -22.86 -1.39 11.08
C GLY A 72 -21.77 -1.32 12.15
N PHE A 73 -20.96 -2.38 12.31
CA PHE A 73 -19.89 -2.46 13.33
C PHE A 73 -18.50 -2.02 12.82
N LEU A 74 -18.34 -1.81 11.51
CA LEU A 74 -17.21 -1.06 10.96
C LEU A 74 -17.49 0.45 10.94
N ARG A 75 -18.17 1.00 11.95
CA ARG A 75 -18.11 2.44 12.20
C ARG A 75 -16.70 2.75 12.70
N PRO A 76 -15.87 3.44 11.92
CA PRO A 76 -14.56 3.81 12.38
C PRO A 76 -14.76 4.95 13.39
N GLU A 77 -14.76 4.64 14.69
CA GLU A 77 -14.41 5.65 15.70
C GLU A 77 -12.94 6.15 15.53
N ASN A 78 -12.23 5.57 14.56
CA ASN A 78 -10.96 5.99 14.02
C ASN A 78 -11.12 6.81 12.73
N ASP A 79 -12.03 7.79 12.74
CA ASP A 79 -12.06 8.82 11.70
C ASP A 79 -10.89 9.79 11.90
N PHE A 80 -9.68 9.29 11.58
CA PHE A 80 -8.45 10.06 11.44
C PHE A 80 -8.45 10.86 10.11
N GLY A 81 -9.61 11.06 9.48
CA GLY A 81 -9.77 11.79 8.25
C GLY A 81 -9.63 13.30 8.44
N CYS A 82 -8.98 13.94 7.47
CA CYS A 82 -8.95 15.40 7.32
C CYS A 82 -10.30 15.89 6.78
N HIS A 83 -11.31 16.01 7.64
CA HIS A 83 -12.62 16.53 7.28
C HIS A 83 -13.19 17.40 8.41
N ASP A 84 -14.08 18.30 8.02
CA ASP A 84 -14.82 19.12 8.96
C ASP A 84 -16.05 18.33 9.41
N ARG A 85 -16.25 18.27 10.73
CA ARG A 85 -17.45 17.68 11.33
C ARG A 85 -18.66 18.60 11.15
N GLU A 86 -18.44 19.91 11.04
CA GLU A 86 -19.49 20.94 10.98
C GLU A 86 -19.30 21.86 9.76
N GLN A 87 -19.58 21.38 8.55
CA GLN A 87 -19.24 22.09 7.29
C GLN A 87 -19.70 23.55 7.22
N GLU A 88 -20.92 23.86 7.65
CA GLU A 88 -21.49 25.21 7.50
C GLU A 88 -20.86 26.21 8.49
N SER A 89 -20.60 25.80 9.73
CA SER A 89 -20.08 26.68 10.77
C SER A 89 -18.57 26.90 10.65
N CYS A 90 -17.85 25.94 10.08
CA CYS A 90 -16.39 26.00 9.99
C CYS A 90 -15.87 27.19 9.18
N GLU A 91 -16.49 27.50 8.04
CA GLU A 91 -16.08 28.66 7.22
C GLU A 91 -16.35 29.99 7.94
N GLU A 92 -17.47 30.09 8.64
CA GLU A 92 -17.78 31.26 9.46
C GLU A 92 -16.74 31.43 10.59
N TRP A 93 -16.43 30.36 11.33
CA TRP A 93 -15.45 30.40 12.41
C TRP A 93 -14.04 30.73 11.91
N LYS A 94 -13.64 30.20 10.75
CA LYS A 94 -12.39 30.57 10.08
C LYS A 94 -12.35 32.06 9.73
N SER A 95 -13.42 32.62 9.16
CA SER A 95 -13.49 34.04 8.83
C SER A 95 -13.34 34.94 10.07
N LYS A 96 -13.74 34.45 11.25
CA LYS A 96 -13.57 35.13 12.55
C LYS A 96 -12.20 34.91 13.21
N GLY A 97 -11.31 34.15 12.55
CA GLY A 97 -9.96 33.84 13.03
C GLY A 97 -9.92 32.81 14.16
N TYR A 98 -10.87 31.86 14.18
CA TYR A 98 -10.93 30.87 15.24
C TYR A 98 -9.84 29.81 15.09
N CYS A 99 -9.32 29.57 13.89
CA CYS A 99 -8.23 28.63 13.64
C CYS A 99 -6.97 28.99 14.45
N GLU A 100 -6.70 30.28 14.63
CA GLU A 100 -5.56 30.79 15.40
C GLU A 100 -5.91 30.96 16.88
N LYS A 101 -7.13 31.40 17.19
CA LYS A 101 -7.57 31.67 18.57
C LYS A 101 -7.87 30.39 19.37
N PHE A 102 -8.42 29.37 18.72
CA PHE A 102 -8.93 28.14 19.37
C PHE A 102 -8.48 26.87 18.61
N PRO A 103 -7.18 26.64 18.47
CA PRO A 103 -6.66 25.56 17.61
C PRO A 103 -7.10 24.15 18.06
N SER A 104 -7.35 23.92 19.35
CA SER A 104 -7.78 22.61 19.87
C SER A 104 -9.22 22.30 19.48
N GLU A 105 -10.12 23.26 19.67
CA GLU A 105 -11.53 23.18 19.30
C GLU A 105 -11.67 23.12 17.79
N MET A 106 -10.95 23.97 17.07
CA MET A 106 -11.00 24.00 15.62
C MET A 106 -10.41 22.75 15.00
N ASN A 107 -9.41 22.12 15.60
CA ASN A 107 -9.01 20.78 15.18
C ASN A 107 -10.19 19.82 15.37
N LYS A 108 -10.75 19.70 16.56
CA LYS A 108 -11.84 18.75 16.82
C LYS A 108 -13.03 18.84 15.86
N TRP A 109 -13.41 20.04 15.42
CA TRP A 109 -14.62 20.27 14.63
C TRP A 109 -14.37 20.64 13.16
N CYS A 110 -13.26 21.30 12.85
CA CYS A 110 -12.98 21.90 11.55
C CYS A 110 -11.54 21.67 11.07
N HIS A 111 -11.07 20.42 11.19
CA HIS A 111 -9.72 20.03 10.78
C HIS A 111 -9.37 20.51 9.37
N LYS A 112 -10.29 20.38 8.41
CA LYS A 112 -10.04 20.68 6.99
C LYS A 112 -10.07 22.18 6.73
N THR A 113 -11.09 22.88 7.19
CA THR A 113 -11.22 24.34 7.00
C THR A 113 -10.06 25.10 7.66
N CYS A 114 -9.63 24.70 8.87
CA CYS A 114 -8.50 25.32 9.57
C CYS A 114 -7.12 24.79 9.19
N GLY A 115 -7.05 23.91 8.19
CA GLY A 115 -5.82 23.30 7.72
C GLY A 115 -5.45 22.07 8.55
N CYS A 116 -5.58 20.90 7.94
CA CYS A 116 -5.29 19.65 8.60
C CYS A 116 -3.83 19.58 8.99
N ARG A 117 -3.57 19.69 10.30
CA ARG A 117 -2.26 19.42 10.89
C ARG A 117 -2.05 17.93 11.19
N LEU A 118 -2.96 17.07 10.74
CA LEU A 118 -2.79 15.63 10.84
C LEU A 118 -1.53 15.28 10.06
N LYS A 119 -0.45 15.04 10.82
CA LYS A 119 0.65 14.20 10.35
C LYS A 119 -0.04 12.97 9.77
N GLN A 120 0.11 12.78 8.45
CA GLN A 120 -0.59 11.76 7.65
C GLN A 120 -1.07 10.62 8.52
N ALA A 121 -2.39 10.49 8.67
CA ALA A 121 -2.96 9.36 9.39
C ALA A 121 -2.25 8.10 8.87
N PRO A 122 -1.69 7.25 9.76
CA PRO A 122 -1.01 6.05 9.30
C PRO A 122 -1.99 5.32 8.39
N SER A 123 -1.58 5.09 7.14
CA SER A 123 -2.43 4.40 6.16
C SER A 123 -3.01 3.17 6.85
N PRO A 124 -4.32 2.92 6.75
CA PRO A 124 -4.92 1.71 7.30
C PRO A 124 -4.07 0.52 6.85
N LYS A 125 -3.68 -0.34 7.78
CA LYS A 125 -2.87 -1.50 7.43
C LYS A 125 -3.64 -2.31 6.37
N VAL A 126 -3.01 -2.57 5.23
CA VAL A 126 -3.64 -3.18 4.03
C VAL A 126 -4.31 -4.54 4.34
N CYS A 127 -3.89 -5.16 5.42
CA CYS A 127 -4.38 -6.42 5.97
C CYS A 127 -5.76 -6.41 6.63
N LEU A 128 -6.50 -5.29 6.60
CA LEU A 128 -7.93 -5.29 6.98
C LEU A 128 -8.81 -6.21 6.12
N LEU A 129 -8.32 -6.64 4.95
CA LEU A 129 -9.02 -7.61 4.09
C LEU A 129 -8.80 -9.07 4.54
N SER A 130 -7.80 -9.35 5.38
CA SER A 130 -7.60 -10.70 5.89
C SER A 130 -8.51 -10.98 7.07
N LYS A 131 -9.20 -12.12 7.01
CA LYS A 131 -9.95 -12.68 8.16
C LYS A 131 -9.05 -12.93 9.38
N PHE A 132 -7.75 -13.09 9.18
CA PHE A 132 -6.77 -13.40 10.22
C PHE A 132 -5.93 -12.18 10.63
N GLY A 133 -6.20 -11.00 10.06
CA GLY A 133 -5.49 -9.77 10.37
C GLY A 133 -4.12 -9.65 9.70
N CYS A 134 -3.21 -8.98 10.40
CA CYS A 134 -1.93 -8.50 9.86
C CYS A 134 -0.77 -9.33 10.39
N CYS A 135 0.15 -9.68 9.49
CA CYS A 135 1.48 -10.13 9.88
C CYS A 135 2.33 -8.97 10.40
N TRP A 136 3.45 -9.30 11.05
CA TRP A 136 4.44 -8.32 11.53
C TRP A 136 5.08 -7.49 10.42
N ASP A 137 5.04 -7.97 9.18
CA ASP A 137 5.51 -7.27 7.97
C ASP A 137 4.38 -6.48 7.26
N ASP A 138 3.26 -6.25 7.95
CA ASP A 138 2.06 -5.54 7.46
C ASP A 138 1.38 -6.19 6.24
N LYS A 139 1.70 -7.45 5.92
CA LYS A 139 0.99 -8.23 4.90
C LYS A 139 -0.20 -8.98 5.49
N ASN A 140 -1.07 -9.45 4.61
CA ASN A 140 -2.25 -10.22 4.97
C ASN A 140 -1.83 -11.59 5.52
N ALA A 141 -2.27 -11.92 6.73
CA ALA A 141 -2.13 -13.26 7.26
C ALA A 141 -3.01 -14.24 6.46
N THR A 142 -2.49 -15.39 6.05
CA THR A 142 -3.27 -16.41 5.32
C THR A 142 -3.88 -17.48 6.22
N GLY A 143 -3.63 -17.42 7.53
CA GLY A 143 -4.00 -18.44 8.50
C GLY A 143 -3.96 -17.90 9.93
N PRO A 144 -4.56 -18.64 10.89
CA PRO A 144 -4.84 -18.14 12.25
C PRO A 144 -3.61 -18.14 13.18
N ASN A 145 -2.55 -18.90 12.87
CA ASN A 145 -1.40 -19.10 13.76
C ASN A 145 -0.08 -18.61 13.14
N TYR A 146 0.90 -18.28 14.00
CA TYR A 146 2.28 -17.99 13.61
C TYR A 146 2.88 -19.16 12.82
N GLY A 147 3.34 -18.92 11.60
CA GLY A 147 3.87 -19.94 10.69
C GLY A 147 2.83 -20.63 9.80
N GLU A 148 1.54 -20.54 10.10
CA GLU A 148 0.44 -21.09 9.27
C GLU A 148 -0.20 -20.03 8.36
N GLY A 149 0.23 -18.77 8.49
CA GLY A 149 -0.17 -17.72 7.56
C GLY A 149 0.64 -16.43 7.57
N CYS A 150 1.63 -16.33 8.45
CA CYS A 150 2.63 -15.27 8.46
C CYS A 150 4.02 -15.87 8.35
N PRO A 151 4.97 -15.16 7.69
CA PRO A 151 6.36 -15.59 7.67
C PRO A 151 6.92 -15.63 9.11
N ALA A 152 7.87 -16.54 9.35
CA ALA A 152 8.54 -16.62 10.64
C ALA A 152 9.22 -15.29 10.97
N CYS A 153 8.96 -14.78 12.18
CA CYS A 153 9.51 -13.51 12.63
C CYS A 153 10.88 -13.72 13.26
N MET A 154 11.93 -13.35 12.52
CA MET A 154 13.32 -13.51 12.96
C MET A 154 14.23 -12.48 12.31
N ASN A 155 15.40 -12.25 12.90
CA ASN A 155 16.44 -11.46 12.27
C ASN A 155 17.07 -12.25 11.12
N LYS A 156 17.07 -11.68 9.91
CA LYS A 156 17.84 -12.23 8.77
C LYS A 156 19.31 -11.81 8.82
N LYS A 157 19.60 -10.71 9.50
CA LYS A 157 20.96 -10.20 9.70
C LYS A 157 21.52 -10.65 11.05
N THR A 158 22.84 -10.54 11.17
CA THR A 158 23.52 -10.87 12.42
C THR A 158 23.07 -9.96 13.55
N GLU A 159 23.03 -10.50 14.76
CA GLU A 159 22.65 -9.77 15.97
C GLU A 159 23.49 -8.49 16.14
N VAL A 160 24.80 -8.57 15.91
CA VAL A 160 25.72 -7.43 15.96
C VAL A 160 25.30 -6.30 15.00
N LEU A 161 24.83 -6.64 13.79
CA LEU A 161 24.34 -5.63 12.85
C LEU A 161 23.01 -5.03 13.30
N CYS A 162 22.09 -5.87 13.77
CA CYS A 162 20.79 -5.41 14.24
C CYS A 162 20.90 -4.51 15.48
N GLU A 163 21.77 -4.84 16.44
CA GLU A 163 22.04 -3.98 17.60
C GLU A 163 22.67 -2.64 17.21
N ARG A 164 23.60 -2.65 16.24
CA ARG A 164 24.17 -1.40 15.71
C ARG A 164 23.10 -0.52 15.04
N MET A 165 22.10 -1.15 14.41
CA MET A 165 21.06 -0.46 13.66
C MET A 165 19.76 -0.24 14.46
N LYS A 166 19.75 -0.48 15.77
CA LYS A 166 18.55 -0.40 16.60
C LYS A 166 17.85 0.97 16.55
N GLY A 167 18.61 2.06 16.41
CA GLY A 167 18.06 3.41 16.27
C GLY A 167 17.23 3.62 14.99
N TYR A 168 17.30 2.71 14.01
CA TYR A 168 16.54 2.79 12.76
C TYR A 168 15.20 2.06 12.83
N CYS A 169 14.87 1.34 13.91
CA CYS A 169 13.61 0.63 14.06
C CYS A 169 12.39 1.57 13.98
N GLU A 170 12.52 2.83 14.40
CA GLU A 170 11.44 3.83 14.38
C GLU A 170 11.56 4.82 13.20
N ALA A 171 12.68 4.81 12.49
CA ALA A 171 12.94 5.76 11.43
C ALA A 171 12.09 5.43 10.19
N ARG A 172 11.22 6.35 9.77
CA ARG A 172 10.28 6.14 8.64
C ARG A 172 10.96 5.70 7.35
N SER A 173 12.18 6.18 7.09
CA SER A 173 12.97 5.83 5.89
C SER A 173 13.61 4.43 5.94
N SER A 174 13.62 3.79 7.11
CA SER A 174 14.41 2.57 7.36
C SER A 174 13.60 1.47 8.04
N VAL A 175 12.40 1.76 8.53
CA VAL A 175 11.53 0.80 9.22
C VAL A 175 11.24 -0.43 8.37
N ASP A 176 11.04 -0.29 7.05
CA ASP A 176 10.78 -1.44 6.16
C ASP A 176 12.01 -2.34 6.05
N PHE A 177 13.20 -1.74 5.88
CA PHE A 177 14.46 -2.49 5.91
C PHE A 177 14.65 -3.20 7.25
N MET A 178 14.36 -2.52 8.36
CA MET A 178 14.51 -3.08 9.70
C MET A 178 13.50 -4.20 9.96
N LYS A 179 12.26 -4.09 9.47
CA LYS A 179 11.29 -5.20 9.47
C LYS A 179 11.86 -6.40 8.73
N GLU A 180 12.35 -6.21 7.52
CA GLU A 180 12.83 -7.35 6.72
C GLU A 180 14.07 -8.03 7.28
N ASN A 181 14.93 -7.30 7.99
CA ASN A 181 16.27 -7.76 8.35
C ASN A 181 16.49 -8.00 9.83
N CYS A 182 15.77 -7.27 10.69
CA CYS A 182 16.01 -7.19 12.13
C CYS A 182 14.69 -7.19 12.93
N ALA A 183 13.66 -7.89 12.44
CA ALA A 183 12.33 -7.84 13.04
C ALA A 183 12.29 -8.16 14.54
N ALA A 184 13.01 -9.22 14.95
CA ALA A 184 13.03 -9.65 16.34
C ALA A 184 13.78 -8.64 17.22
N SER A 185 14.95 -8.17 16.79
CA SER A 185 15.72 -7.16 17.55
C SER A 185 14.99 -5.82 17.67
N CYS A 186 14.16 -5.47 16.69
CA CYS A 186 13.33 -4.27 16.72
C CYS A 186 12.00 -4.45 17.46
N GLY A 187 11.68 -5.65 17.97
CA GLY A 187 10.42 -5.92 18.66
C GLY A 187 9.19 -5.92 17.75
N PHE A 188 9.35 -6.01 16.42
CA PHE A 188 8.21 -6.09 15.51
C PHE A 188 7.46 -7.42 15.60
N CYS A 189 8.06 -8.42 16.23
CA CYS A 189 7.48 -9.74 16.41
C CYS A 189 6.45 -9.81 17.55
N ASP A 190 6.38 -8.81 18.44
CA ASP A 190 5.57 -8.86 19.66
C ASP A 190 4.12 -8.40 19.46
N ILE A 191 3.62 -8.45 18.22
CA ILE A 191 2.22 -8.11 17.94
C ILE A 191 1.38 -9.31 18.39
N GLU A 192 0.74 -9.19 19.54
CA GLU A 192 -0.35 -10.07 19.93
C GLU A 192 -1.43 -9.96 18.85
N ILE A 193 -1.67 -11.06 18.13
CA ILE A 193 -2.86 -11.19 17.27
C ILE A 193 -4.05 -11.20 18.22
N LYS A 194 -4.71 -10.05 18.38
CA LYS A 194 -5.96 -9.92 19.14
C LYS A 194 -7.15 -10.32 18.29
#